data_AF-A0A6J7EJD0-F1
#
_entry.id   AF-A0A6J7EJD0-F1
#
_cell.length_a   1.000
_cell.length_b   1.000
_cell.length_c   1.000
_cell.angle_alpha   90.00
_cell.angle_beta   90.00
_cell.angle_gamma   90.00
#
_symmetry.space_group_name_H-M   'P 1'
#
loop_
_entity.id
_entity.type
_entity.pdbx_description
1 polymer ?
#
loop_
_entity_poly.entity_id
_entity_poly.type
_entity_poly.pdbx_seq_one_letter_code
_entity_poly.pdbx_strand_id
1 'polypeptide(L)' 'MLGVEQHMVEQTPFALVGPPSKLIEDLLERRERWGFTYIIVGAEDVDAFAPVVAALNGK' A
#
# COMPACT_ATOMS: atom_id res chain seq x y z
N MET A 1 -24.95 -1.10 3.48
CA MET A 1 -23.66 -0.92 2.79
C MET A 1 -23.04 -2.31 2.65
N LEU A 2 -22.55 -2.71 1.48
CA LEU A 2 -21.81 -3.98 1.35
C LEU A 2 -20.48 -3.82 2.10
N GLY A 3 -20.24 -4.69 3.09
CA GLY A 3 -18.94 -4.77 3.76
C GLY A 3 -17.99 -5.64 2.96
N VAL A 4 -16.70 -5.30 3.00
CA VAL A 4 -15.63 -6.11 2.39
C VAL A 4 -14.77 -6.63 3.53
N GLU A 5 -14.56 -7.95 3.57
CA GLU A 5 -13.65 -8.57 4.53
C GLU A 5 -12.20 -8.34 4.11
N GLN A 6 -11.30 -8.19 5.07
CA GLN A 6 -9.87 -7.91 4.80
C GLN A 6 -9.24 -8.94 3.83
N HIS A 7 -9.49 -10.23 4.06
CA HIS A 7 -8.93 -11.31 3.23
C HIS A 7 -9.37 -11.22 1.75
N MET A 8 -10.46 -10.51 1.44
CA MET A 8 -10.93 -10.33 0.06
C MET A 8 -10.07 -9.33 -0.73
N VAL A 9 -9.33 -8.45 -0.04
CA VAL A 9 -8.55 -7.37 -0.67
C VAL A 9 -7.04 -7.52 -0.54
N GLU A 10 -6.56 -8.36 0.39
CA GLU A 10 -5.14 -8.55 0.70
C GLU A 10 -4.26 -8.87 -0.52
N GLN A 11 -4.80 -9.59 -1.50
CA GLN A 11 -4.07 -9.99 -2.72
C GLN A 11 -4.36 -9.07 -3.92
N THR A 12 -5.18 -8.03 -3.72
CA THR A 12 -5.57 -7.13 -4.80
C THR A 12 -4.58 -5.97 -4.92
N PRO A 13 -4.29 -5.48 -6.14
CA PRO A 13 -3.50 -4.26 -6.33
C PRO A 13 -4.25 -2.98 -5.91
N PHE A 14 -5.56 -3.05 -5.70
CA PHE A 14 -6.44 -1.90 -5.53
C PHE A 14 -6.42 -1.33 -4.11
N ALA A 15 -6.02 -2.14 -3.13
CA ALA A 15 -5.89 -1.72 -1.75
C ALA A 15 -4.50 -2.11 -1.19
N LEU A 16 -4.17 -1.46 -0.10
CA LEU A 16 -2.95 -1.66 0.68
C LEU A 16 -3.43 -1.86 2.12
N VAL A 17 -3.22 -3.06 2.67
CA VAL A 17 -3.72 -3.42 4.00
C VAL A 17 -2.65 -4.16 4.78
N GLY A 18 -2.46 -3.75 6.03
CA GLY A 18 -1.54 -4.37 6.97
C GLY A 18 -0.48 -3.40 7.51
N PRO A 19 0.56 -3.93 8.18
CA PRO A 19 1.61 -3.12 8.78
C PRO A 19 2.52 -2.47 7.73
N PRO A 20 3.21 -1.36 8.05
CA PRO A 20 4.10 -0.66 7.12
C PRO A 20 5.12 -1.55 6.40
N SER A 21 5.70 -2.55 7.07
CA SER A 21 6.67 -3.48 6.46
C SER A 21 6.07 -4.25 5.28
N LYS A 22 4.85 -4.77 5.44
CA LYS A 22 4.11 -5.45 4.37
C LYS A 22 3.81 -4.49 3.24
N LEU A 23 3.36 -3.27 3.55
CA LEU A 23 3.04 -2.26 2.54
C LEU A 23 4.26 -1.92 1.67
N ILE A 24 5.44 -1.80 2.27
CA ILE A 24 6.70 -1.57 1.56
C ILE A 24 7.00 -2.72 0.59
N GLU A 25 6.90 -3.97 1.06
CA GLU A 25 7.12 -5.17 0.24
C GLU A 25 6.13 -5.24 -0.93
N ASP A 26 4.84 -5.09 -0.65
CA ASP A 26 3.77 -5.11 -1.65
C ASP A 26 4.01 -4.01 -2.71
N LEU A 27 4.44 -2.80 -2.31
CA LEU A 27 4.71 -1.71 -3.25
C LEU A 27 5.91 -1.98 -4.16
N LEU A 28 6.98 -2.56 -3.63
CA LEU A 28 8.15 -2.91 -4.42
C LEU A 28 7.82 -4.03 -5.41
N GLU A 29 7.11 -5.07 -4.97
CA GLU A 29 6.64 -6.15 -5.85
C GLU A 29 5.74 -5.59 -6.96
N ARG A 30 4.81 -4.70 -6.63
CA ARG A 30 3.91 -4.05 -7.59
C ARG A 30 4.67 -3.21 -8.62
N ARG A 31 5.70 -2.48 -8.20
CA ARG A 31 6.58 -1.73 -9.10
C ARG A 31 7.34 -2.66 -10.05
N GLU A 32 7.90 -3.75 -9.54
CA GLU A 32 8.63 -4.73 -10.35
C GLU A 32 7.72 -5.46 -11.35
N ARG A 33 6.57 -5.94 -10.87
CA ARG A 33 5.66 -6.80 -11.64
C ARG A 33 4.81 -6.02 -12.66
N TRP A 34 4.33 -4.84 -12.28
CA TRP A 34 3.35 -4.07 -13.06
C TRP A 34 3.83 -2.68 -13.48
N GLY A 35 5.00 -2.23 -13.00
CA GLY A 35 5.56 -0.93 -13.37
C GLY A 35 4.85 0.26 -12.71
N PHE A 36 4.21 0.07 -11.56
CA PHE A 36 3.56 1.16 -10.85
C PHE A 36 4.58 2.22 -10.41
N THR A 37 4.26 3.49 -10.67
CA THR A 37 5.14 4.63 -10.37
C THR A 37 4.60 5.55 -9.28
N TYR A 38 3.33 5.40 -8.91
CA TYR A 38 2.69 6.18 -7.85
C TYR A 38 1.51 5.41 -7.23
N ILE A 39 1.09 5.87 -6.06
CA ILE A 39 -0.15 5.46 -5.38
C ILE A 39 -0.86 6.71 -4.87
N ILE A 40 -2.12 6.55 -4.49
CA ILE A 40 -2.90 7.59 -3.82
C ILE A 40 -3.15 7.12 -2.39
N VAL A 41 -2.91 8.00 -1.43
CA VAL A 41 -3.18 7.78 -0.01
C VAL A 41 -4.30 8.73 0.39
N GLY A 42 -5.33 8.21 1.09
CA GLY A 42 -6.42 9.00 1.62
C GLY A 42 -5.91 10.02 2.65
N ALA A 43 -6.58 11.17 2.77
CA ALA A 43 -6.14 12.25 3.65
C ALA A 43 -6.08 11.81 5.13
N GLU A 44 -7.01 10.95 5.52
CA GLU A 44 -7.13 10.33 6.83
C GLU A 44 -5.99 9.35 7.16
N ASP A 45 -5.33 8.79 6.15
CA ASP A 45 -4.31 7.76 6.31
C ASP A 45 -2.88 8.30 6.19
N VAL A 46 -2.70 9.58 5.84
CA VAL A 46 -1.38 10.17 5.55
C VAL A 46 -0.40 9.98 6.71
N ASP A 47 -0.83 10.23 7.95
CA ASP A 47 0.03 10.08 9.12
C ASP A 47 0.40 8.62 9.39
N ALA A 48 -0.56 7.71 9.24
CA ALA A 48 -0.34 6.27 9.40
C ALA A 48 0.60 5.72 8.31
N PHE A 49 0.60 6.34 7.13
CA PHE A 49 1.41 5.94 5.98
C PHE A 49 2.82 6.56 6.00
N ALA A 50 3.08 7.58 6.81
CA ALA A 50 4.37 8.27 6.88
C ALA A 50 5.60 7.33 7.04
N PRO A 51 5.57 6.24 7.83
CA PRO A 51 6.68 5.29 7.93
C PRO A 51 7.04 4.60 6.60
N VAL A 52 6.05 4.33 5.75
CA VAL A 52 6.26 3.71 4.42
C VAL A 52 7.00 4.69 3.51
N VAL A 53 6.58 5.95 3.50
CA VAL A 53 7.25 7.02 2.74
C VAL A 53 8.70 7.17 3.20
N ALA A 54 8.94 7.23 4.51
CA ALA A 54 10.28 7.36 5.06
C ALA A 54 11.21 6.20 4.65
N ALA A 55 10.69 4.96 4.62
CA ALA A 55 11.45 3.78 4.24
C ALA A 55 11.75 3.69 2.73
N LEU A 56 10.87 4.25 1.88
CA LEU A 56 11.00 4.23 0.43
C LEU A 56 11.65 5.49 -0.16
N ASN A 57 11.85 6.54 0.63
CA ASN A 57 12.44 7.79 0.17
C ASN A 57 13.83 7.57 -0.45
N GLY A 58 14.01 7.96 -1.70
CA GLY A 58 15.27 7.82 -2.44
C GLY A 58 15.52 6.47 -3.10
N LYS A 59 14.52 5.57 -3.17
CA LYS A 59 14.61 4.28 -3.88
C LYS A 59 14.03 4.28 -5.30
#